data_AF-A0A7J9JJB2-F1
#
_entry.id   AF-A0A7J9JJB2-F1
#
_cell.length_a   1.000
_cell.length_b   1.000
_cell.length_c   1.000
_cell.angle_alpha   90.00
_cell.angle_beta   90.00
_cell.angle_gamma   90.00
#
_symmetry.space_group_name_H-M   'P 1'
#
loop_
_entity.id
_entity.type
_entity.pdbx_description
1 polymer ?
#
loop_
_entity_poly.entity_id
_entity_poly.type
_entity_poly.pdbx_seq_one_letter_code
_entity_poly.pdbx_strand_id
1 'polypeptide(L)'
;MKHINREVGSLLTRIIEKREKFIRAGDHKDDLLGLLLKSNLNEVEVNKNSDGGMSMADVIEECKLFYFAGQETTANLLTWTMIVLSMHNEWQERAREEVLQVFGNNKPDYDDLNRLKIVSKHDTARSNETISVNVPDSMHEERDEAGRYESSSRGATVHAIAHCA
;
A
#
# COMPACT_ATOMS: atom_id res chain seq x y z
N MET A 1 -11.36 -5.76 -14.18
CA MET A 1 -9.90 -5.51 -14.18
C MET A 1 -9.34 -4.84 -15.44
N LYS A 2 -9.56 -5.35 -16.66
CA LYS A 2 -8.81 -4.91 -17.87
C LYS A 2 -8.86 -3.39 -18.16
N HIS A 3 -10.01 -2.74 -17.94
CA HIS A 3 -10.14 -1.28 -18.10
C HIS A 3 -9.27 -0.51 -17.09
N ILE A 4 -9.34 -0.90 -15.82
CA ILE A 4 -8.58 -0.29 -14.72
C ILE A 4 -7.08 -0.46 -14.94
N ASN A 5 -6.61 -1.66 -15.31
CA ASN A 5 -5.20 -1.90 -15.62
C ASN A 5 -4.70 -0.98 -16.74
N ARG A 6 -5.50 -0.81 -17.81
CA ARG A 6 -5.16 0.10 -18.92
C ARG A 6 -5.09 1.56 -18.45
N GLU A 7 -6.06 2.02 -17.66
CA GLU A 7 -6.06 3.39 -17.14
C GLU A 7 -4.87 3.64 -16.21
N VAL A 8 -4.64 2.76 -15.23
CA VAL A 8 -3.49 2.83 -14.32
C VAL A 8 -2.19 2.83 -15.12
N GLY A 9 -2.03 1.94 -16.11
CA GLY A 9 -0.87 1.90 -16.98
C GLY A 9 -0.64 3.23 -17.72
N SER A 10 -1.70 3.83 -18.27
CA SER A 10 -1.59 5.13 -18.96
C SER A 10 -1.17 6.27 -18.02
N LEU A 11 -1.67 6.26 -16.78
CA LEU A 11 -1.34 7.24 -15.76
C LEU A 11 0.11 7.09 -15.30
N LEU A 12 0.55 5.86 -15.03
CA LEU A 12 1.92 5.54 -14.65
C LEU A 12 2.91 5.94 -15.75
N THR A 13 2.61 5.61 -17.00
CA THR A 13 3.41 6.02 -18.17
C THR A 13 3.65 7.53 -18.15
N ARG A 14 2.58 8.32 -18.01
CA ARG A 14 2.68 9.79 -17.97
C ARG A 14 3.47 10.30 -16.76
N ILE A 15 3.37 9.66 -15.60
CA ILE A 15 4.13 10.03 -14.39
C ILE A 15 5.62 9.74 -14.59
N ILE A 16 5.95 8.56 -15.14
CA ILE A 16 7.32 8.09 -15.33
C ILE A 16 8.02 8.93 -16.40
N GLU A 17 7.39 9.13 -17.57
CA GLU A 17 7.93 9.99 -18.63
C GLU A 17 8.22 11.42 -18.15
N LYS A 18 7.30 11.98 -17.33
CA LYS A 18 7.48 13.31 -16.76
C LYS A 18 8.71 13.33 -15.84
N ARG A 19 8.88 12.31 -14.99
CA ARG A 19 10.01 12.21 -14.05
C ARG A 19 11.34 11.96 -14.75
N GLU A 20 11.36 11.11 -15.77
CA GLU A 20 12.58 10.86 -16.56
C GLU A 20 13.10 12.15 -17.21
N LYS A 21 12.20 13.00 -17.73
CA LYS A 21 12.58 14.32 -18.28
C LYS A 21 13.20 15.23 -17.22
N PHE A 22 12.67 15.26 -16.00
CA PHE A 22 13.28 16.01 -14.90
C PHE A 22 14.68 15.48 -14.60
N ILE A 23 14.84 14.16 -14.44
CA ILE A 23 16.12 13.53 -14.10
C ILE A 23 17.19 13.88 -15.15
N ARG A 24 16.86 13.81 -16.44
CA ARG A 24 17.76 14.19 -17.54
C ARG A 24 18.13 15.68 -17.54
N ALA A 25 17.26 16.53 -17.03
CA ALA A 25 17.52 17.96 -16.86
C ALA A 25 18.35 18.28 -15.60
N GLY A 26 18.78 17.27 -14.85
CA GLY A 26 19.54 17.42 -13.60
C GLY A 26 18.68 17.70 -12.36
N ASP A 27 17.35 17.70 -12.51
CA ASP A 27 16.39 17.87 -11.41
C ASP A 27 15.78 16.51 -11.06
N HIS A 28 15.88 16.08 -9.80
CA HIS A 28 15.26 14.82 -9.40
C HIS A 28 14.75 14.89 -7.97
N LYS A 29 13.73 14.07 -7.72
CA LYS A 29 13.26 13.79 -6.36
C LYS A 29 13.89 12.49 -5.89
N ASP A 30 14.41 12.50 -4.67
CA ASP A 30 14.94 11.31 -3.99
C ASP A 30 13.82 10.45 -3.39
N ASP A 31 12.80 10.15 -4.19
CA ASP A 31 11.79 9.14 -3.86
C ASP A 31 12.08 7.82 -4.59
N LEU A 32 11.39 6.76 -4.22
CA LEU A 32 11.64 5.40 -4.74
C LEU A 32 11.68 5.36 -6.28
N LEU A 33 10.73 6.03 -6.94
CA LEU A 33 10.67 6.05 -8.41
C LEU A 33 11.82 6.88 -9.00
N GLY A 34 12.17 8.01 -8.39
CA GLY A 34 13.33 8.79 -8.82
C GLY A 34 14.64 8.03 -8.70
N LEU A 35 14.85 7.32 -7.58
CA LEU A 35 16.01 6.47 -7.35
C LEU A 35 16.08 5.31 -8.34
N LEU A 36 14.95 4.62 -8.57
CA LEU A 36 14.84 3.54 -9.55
C LEU A 36 15.24 4.00 -10.95
N LEU A 37 14.66 5.10 -11.42
CA LEU A 37 14.93 5.65 -12.75
C LEU A 37 16.38 6.12 -12.89
N LYS A 38 16.94 6.76 -11.86
CA LYS A 38 18.34 7.19 -11.87
C LYS A 38 19.30 6.01 -11.91
N SER A 39 19.04 4.97 -11.11
CA SER A 39 19.84 3.75 -11.11
C SER A 39 19.78 3.05 -12.48
N ASN A 40 18.58 2.94 -13.05
CA ASN A 40 18.38 2.32 -14.35
C ASN A 40 19.08 3.09 -15.48
N LEU A 41 18.99 4.42 -15.49
CA LEU A 41 19.69 5.25 -16.49
C LEU A 41 21.21 5.08 -16.41
N ASN A 42 21.78 5.05 -15.20
CA ASN A 42 23.21 4.81 -15.00
C ASN A 42 23.63 3.42 -15.50
N GLU A 43 22.82 2.40 -15.24
CA GLU A 43 23.10 1.02 -15.67
C GLU A 43 23.09 0.89 -17.20
N VAL A 44 22.12 1.51 -17.87
CA VAL A 44 22.06 1.56 -19.35
C VAL A 44 23.25 2.32 -19.94
N GLU A 45 23.72 3.40 -19.29
CA GLU A 45 24.86 4.18 -19.77
C GLU A 45 26.20 3.47 -19.60
N VAL A 46 26.41 2.77 -18.48
CA VAL A 46 27.65 2.03 -18.18
C VAL A 46 27.75 0.76 -19.00
N ASN A 47 26.62 0.07 -19.21
CA ASN A 47 26.58 -1.26 -19.81
C ASN A 47 25.92 -1.27 -21.21
N LYS A 48 26.35 -0.37 -22.10
CA LYS A 48 25.78 -0.20 -23.47
C LYS A 48 25.72 -1.47 -24.35
N ASN A 49 26.41 -2.54 -23.95
CA ASN A 49 26.51 -3.80 -24.68
C ASN A 49 25.80 -4.98 -23.98
N SER A 50 25.07 -4.76 -22.88
CA SER A 50 24.29 -5.80 -22.20
C SER A 50 22.90 -5.31 -21.84
N ASP A 51 21.93 -6.23 -21.86
CA ASP A 51 20.51 -6.05 -21.49
C ASP A 51 20.29 -5.81 -19.98
N GLY A 52 21.19 -5.11 -19.30
CA GLY A 52 21.18 -4.98 -17.84
C GLY A 52 20.10 -4.05 -17.29
N GLY A 53 19.71 -3.02 -18.05
CA GLY A 53 18.71 -2.05 -17.60
C GLY A 53 17.27 -2.48 -17.86
N MET A 54 16.35 -2.02 -17.02
CA MET A 54 14.90 -2.18 -17.21
C MET A 54 14.41 -1.33 -18.40
N SER A 55 13.54 -1.89 -19.23
CA SER A 55 12.81 -1.10 -20.21
C SER A 55 11.77 -0.21 -19.52
N MET A 56 11.28 0.81 -20.22
CA MET A 56 10.17 1.64 -19.73
C MET A 56 8.93 0.80 -19.39
N ALA A 57 8.66 -0.25 -20.17
CA ALA A 57 7.55 -1.17 -19.94
C ALA A 57 7.72 -1.93 -18.62
N ASP A 58 8.94 -2.40 -18.32
CA ASP A 58 9.23 -3.12 -17.09
C ASP A 58 9.02 -2.22 -15.87
N VAL A 59 9.52 -0.97 -15.91
CA VAL A 59 9.31 0.01 -14.83
C VAL A 59 7.82 0.29 -14.59
N ILE A 60 7.03 0.36 -15.66
CA ILE A 60 5.57 0.54 -15.55
C ILE A 60 4.92 -0.67 -14.88
N GLU A 61 5.28 -1.89 -15.27
CA GLU A 61 4.71 -3.11 -14.69
C GLU A 61 5.08 -3.27 -13.20
N GLU A 62 6.32 -2.98 -12.81
CA GLU A 62 6.73 -2.96 -11.40
C GLU A 62 5.94 -1.91 -10.61
N CYS A 63 5.74 -0.71 -11.16
CA CYS A 63 4.91 0.32 -10.51
C CYS A 63 3.44 -0.10 -10.39
N LYS A 64 2.89 -0.82 -11.37
CA LYS A 64 1.53 -1.38 -11.29
C LYS A 64 1.42 -2.39 -10.16
N LEU A 65 2.41 -3.26 -10.01
CA LEU A 65 2.43 -4.26 -8.95
C LEU A 65 2.35 -3.59 -7.58
N PHE A 66 3.21 -2.60 -7.30
CA PHE A 66 3.14 -1.83 -6.04
C PHE A 66 1.79 -1.15 -5.82
N TYR A 67 1.21 -0.57 -6.89
CA TYR A 67 -0.08 0.10 -6.80
C TYR A 67 -1.20 -0.86 -6.41
N PHE A 68 -1.34 -1.98 -7.13
CA PHE A 68 -2.41 -2.94 -6.85
C PHE A 68 -2.22 -3.61 -5.49
N ALA A 69 -1.02 -4.12 -5.21
CA ALA A 69 -0.70 -4.77 -3.95
C ALA A 69 -1.01 -3.87 -2.74
N GLY A 70 -0.68 -2.58 -2.82
CA GLY A 70 -0.93 -1.63 -1.73
C GLY A 70 -2.39 -1.14 -1.65
N GLN A 71 -3.07 -0.97 -2.78
CA GLN A 71 -4.37 -0.32 -2.82
C GLN A 71 -5.49 -1.22 -2.32
N GLU A 72 -5.60 -2.47 -2.80
CA GLU A 72 -6.71 -3.34 -2.38
C GLU A 72 -6.55 -3.77 -0.92
N THR A 73 -5.33 -4.10 -0.49
CA THR A 73 -5.05 -4.53 0.90
C THR A 73 -5.37 -3.44 1.91
N THR A 74 -4.87 -2.21 1.68
CA THR A 74 -5.12 -1.07 2.57
C THR A 74 -6.59 -0.65 2.57
N ALA A 75 -7.23 -0.61 1.40
CA ALA A 75 -8.65 -0.24 1.30
C ALA A 75 -9.54 -1.25 2.03
N ASN A 76 -9.27 -2.55 1.89
CA ASN A 76 -10.01 -3.59 2.57
C ASN A 76 -9.80 -3.52 4.09
N LEU A 77 -8.56 -3.35 4.56
CA LEU A 77 -8.25 -3.15 5.98
C LEU A 77 -9.03 -1.98 6.58
N LEU A 78 -8.99 -0.81 5.93
CA LEU A 78 -9.71 0.38 6.40
C LEU A 78 -11.22 0.18 6.43
N THR A 79 -11.77 -0.47 5.40
CA THR A 79 -13.21 -0.77 5.31
C THR A 79 -13.65 -1.65 6.47
N TRP A 80 -12.95 -2.76 6.72
CA TRP A 80 -13.26 -3.65 7.84
C TRP A 80 -13.04 -2.99 9.18
N THR A 81 -11.99 -2.16 9.32
CA THR A 81 -11.75 -1.39 10.54
C THR A 81 -12.94 -0.49 10.85
N MET A 82 -13.48 0.23 9.85
CA MET A 82 -14.66 1.09 10.02
C MET A 82 -15.92 0.28 10.36
N ILE A 83 -16.15 -0.85 9.70
CA ILE A 83 -17.28 -1.74 10.00
C ILE A 83 -17.21 -2.19 11.46
N VAL A 84 -16.06 -2.71 11.88
CA VAL A 84 -15.87 -3.26 13.22
C VAL A 84 -15.99 -2.15 14.28
N LEU A 85 -15.38 -0.98 14.08
CA LEU A 85 -15.55 0.15 15.00
C LEU A 85 -17.02 0.58 15.13
N SER A 86 -17.79 0.59 14.03
CA SER A 86 -19.21 0.93 14.06
C SER A 86 -20.10 -0.07 14.83
N MET A 87 -19.64 -1.33 14.93
CA MET A 87 -20.33 -2.37 15.72
C MET A 87 -19.96 -2.29 17.21
N HIS A 88 -18.89 -1.59 17.56
CA HIS A 88 -18.35 -1.53 18.90
C HIS A 88 -18.07 -0.08 19.34
N ASN A 89 -19.16 0.68 19.56
CA ASN A 89 -19.11 2.11 19.87
C ASN A 89 -18.21 2.47 21.07
N GLU A 90 -18.14 1.63 22.11
CA GLU A 90 -17.21 1.86 23.25
C GLU A 90 -15.75 1.92 22.80
N TRP A 91 -15.35 1.03 21.90
CA TRP A 91 -13.98 1.00 21.38
C TRP A 91 -13.71 2.15 20.42
N GLN A 92 -14.70 2.53 19.62
CA GLN A 92 -14.63 3.72 18.79
C GLN A 92 -14.43 4.98 19.63
N GLU A 93 -15.16 5.14 20.73
CA GLU A 93 -15.04 6.31 21.60
C GLU A 93 -13.68 6.32 22.32
N ARG A 94 -13.25 5.18 22.88
CA ARG A 94 -11.93 5.05 23.51
C ARG A 94 -10.78 5.39 22.55
N ALA A 95 -10.86 4.92 21.30
CA ALA A 95 -9.86 5.25 20.28
C ALA A 95 -9.87 6.75 19.91
N ARG A 96 -11.07 7.35 19.80
CA ARG A 96 -11.23 8.79 19.55
C ARG A 96 -10.65 9.62 20.70
N GLU A 97 -10.98 9.28 21.94
CA GLU A 97 -10.47 9.94 23.14
C GLU A 97 -8.94 9.89 23.20
N GLU A 98 -8.34 8.72 22.93
CA GLU A 98 -6.88 8.57 22.90
C GLU A 98 -6.23 9.50 21.87
N VAL A 99 -6.75 9.53 20.64
CA VAL A 99 -6.24 10.41 19.57
C VAL A 99 -6.35 11.89 19.98
N LEU A 100 -7.49 12.30 20.55
CA LEU A 100 -7.68 13.67 21.02
C LEU A 100 -6.77 14.02 22.21
N GLN A 101 -6.50 13.09 23.12
CA GLN A 101 -5.58 13.31 24.23
C GLN A 101 -4.12 13.40 23.77
N VAL A 102 -3.72 12.58 22.80
CA VAL A 102 -2.33 12.51 22.33
C VAL A 102 -1.98 13.67 21.39
N PHE A 103 -2.86 13.97 20.44
CA PHE A 103 -2.61 14.97 19.39
C PHE A 103 -3.40 16.27 19.57
N GLY A 104 -4.54 16.25 20.27
CA GLY A 104 -5.45 17.39 20.33
C GLY A 104 -5.92 17.79 18.93
N ASN A 105 -5.64 19.04 18.56
CA ASN A 105 -5.92 19.59 17.22
C ASN A 105 -4.67 19.66 16.32
N ASN A 106 -3.54 19.09 16.76
CA ASN A 106 -2.30 19.12 16.01
C ASN A 106 -2.26 17.98 14.99
N LYS A 107 -1.47 18.18 13.93
CA LYS A 107 -1.21 17.12 12.96
C LYS A 107 -0.36 16.02 13.63
N PRO A 108 -0.75 14.74 13.55
CA PRO A 108 0.06 13.64 14.05
C PRO A 108 1.44 13.59 13.39
N ASP A 109 2.47 13.35 14.19
CA ASP A 109 3.81 13.00 13.73
C ASP A 109 4.06 11.49 13.90
N TYR A 110 5.04 10.94 13.18
CA TYR A 110 5.36 9.52 13.20
C TYR A 110 5.76 9.04 14.60
N ASP A 111 6.58 9.83 15.30
CA ASP A 111 7.03 9.50 16.66
C ASP A 111 5.89 9.48 17.67
N ASP A 112 4.88 10.32 17.46
CA ASP A 112 3.70 10.40 18.32
C ASP A 112 2.76 9.20 18.16
N LEU A 113 2.82 8.46 17.05
CA LEU A 113 2.00 7.26 16.85
C LEU A 113 2.28 6.19 17.91
N ASN A 114 3.52 6.11 18.42
CA ASN A 114 3.90 5.18 19.49
C ASN A 114 3.17 5.47 20.82
N ARG A 115 2.58 6.66 20.97
CA ARG A 115 1.82 7.06 22.16
C ARG A 115 0.38 6.55 22.11
N LEU A 116 -0.10 6.07 20.96
CA LEU A 116 -1.42 5.48 20.78
C LEU A 116 -1.41 4.01 21.20
N LYS A 117 -1.78 3.72 22.45
CA LYS A 117 -1.74 2.37 23.03
C LYS A 117 -2.98 1.55 22.70
N ILE A 118 -4.12 2.20 22.50
CA ILE A 118 -5.38 1.55 22.13
C ILE A 118 -5.39 1.29 20.62
N VAL A 119 -4.99 2.28 19.81
CA VAL A 119 -4.95 2.13 18.34
C VAL A 119 -3.83 1.20 17.88
N SER A 120 -2.65 1.21 18.52
CA SER A 120 -1.49 0.43 18.08
C SER A 120 -1.35 -0.95 18.73
N LYS A 121 -2.34 -1.42 19.49
CA LYS A 121 -2.21 -2.63 20.31
C LYS A 121 -2.08 -3.89 19.44
N HIS A 122 -0.84 -4.26 19.14
CA HIS A 122 -0.43 -5.49 18.47
C HIS A 122 -0.31 -6.70 19.42
N ASP A 123 -0.58 -6.52 20.72
CA ASP A 123 -0.41 -7.55 21.74
C ASP A 123 -1.54 -8.59 21.75
N THR A 124 -1.35 -9.63 20.97
CA THR A 124 -2.22 -10.80 20.77
C THR A 124 -2.40 -11.72 21.99
N ALA A 125 -2.01 -11.31 23.21
CA ALA A 125 -1.83 -12.29 24.31
C ALA A 125 -2.32 -11.91 25.72
N ARG A 126 -2.94 -10.74 26.00
CA ARG A 126 -3.25 -10.44 27.42
C ARG A 126 -4.43 -9.53 27.77
N SER A 127 -5.44 -9.36 26.92
CA SER A 127 -6.70 -8.77 27.39
C SER A 127 -7.91 -9.38 26.70
N ASN A 128 -8.81 -9.94 27.52
CA ASN A 128 -10.09 -10.53 27.14
C ASN A 128 -11.08 -9.51 26.54
N GLU A 129 -10.64 -8.26 26.43
CA GLU A 129 -11.33 -7.11 25.86
C GLU A 129 -10.47 -6.60 24.70
N THR A 130 -10.54 -7.25 23.54
CA THR A 130 -9.83 -6.79 22.34
C THR A 130 -10.67 -7.05 21.10
N ILE A 131 -10.73 -6.06 20.21
CA ILE A 131 -11.29 -6.20 18.87
C ILE A 131 -10.16 -6.51 17.91
N SER A 132 -10.19 -7.69 17.28
CA SER A 132 -9.27 -8.03 16.21
C SER A 132 -9.92 -7.80 14.85
N VAL A 133 -9.26 -7.04 13.98
CA VAL A 133 -9.66 -6.85 12.58
C VAL A 133 -8.80 -7.77 11.72
N ASN A 134 -9.30 -8.97 11.46
CA ASN A 134 -8.67 -9.87 10.49
C ASN A 134 -9.20 -9.57 9.08
N VAL A 135 -8.29 -9.18 8.19
CA VAL A 135 -8.61 -8.93 6.78
C VAL A 135 -8.56 -10.27 6.03
N PRO A 136 -9.57 -10.62 5.23
CA PRO A 136 -9.49 -11.82 4.38
C PRO A 136 -8.37 -11.69 3.34
N ASP A 137 -7.60 -12.76 3.15
CA ASP A 137 -6.68 -12.88 2.02
C ASP A 137 -7.48 -12.71 0.72
N SER A 138 -7.19 -11.65 -0.02
CA SER A 138 -7.98 -11.27 -1.21
C SER A 138 -7.16 -11.25 -2.49
N MET A 139 -5.83 -11.35 -2.40
CA MET A 139 -4.94 -11.34 -3.56
C MET A 139 -4.30 -12.70 -3.80
N HIS A 140 -4.74 -13.37 -4.85
CA HIS A 140 -3.96 -14.40 -5.52
C HIS A 140 -3.37 -13.81 -6.81
N GLU A 141 -2.04 -13.68 -6.84
CA GLU A 141 -1.29 -13.28 -8.03
C GLU A 141 -1.12 -14.48 -8.96
N GLU A 142 -1.70 -14.42 -10.16
CA GLU A 142 -1.43 -15.37 -11.24
C GLU A 142 -0.61 -14.66 -12.33
N ARG A 143 0.46 -15.32 -12.80
CA ARG A 143 1.17 -14.89 -14.02
C ARG A 143 0.42 -15.47 -15.21
N ASP A 144 0.06 -14.62 -16.18
CA ASP A 144 -0.45 -15.08 -17.46
C ASP A 144 0.66 -15.82 -18.26
N GLU A 145 0.29 -16.52 -19.33
CA GLU A 145 1.24 -17.28 -20.17
C GLU A 145 2.33 -16.39 -20.82
N ALA A 146 2.14 -15.07 -20.81
CA ALA A 146 3.12 -14.10 -21.29
C ALA A 146 3.95 -13.47 -20.15
N GLY A 147 3.84 -13.99 -18.93
CA GLY A 147 4.57 -13.53 -17.76
C GLY A 147 4.05 -12.22 -17.14
N ARG A 148 2.90 -11.71 -17.59
CA ARG A 148 2.30 -10.48 -17.05
C ARG A 148 1.46 -10.79 -15.82
N TYR A 149 1.44 -9.86 -14.88
CA TYR A 149 0.65 -9.97 -13.66
C TYR A 149 -0.84 -9.77 -13.95
N GLU A 150 -1.65 -10.79 -13.64
CA GLU A 150 -3.12 -10.71 -13.68
C GLU A 150 -3.67 -10.87 -12.25
N SER A 151 -4.31 -9.82 -11.73
CA SER A 151 -4.92 -9.83 -10.39
C SER A 151 -6.27 -10.58 -10.44
N SER A 152 -6.37 -11.71 -9.73
CA SER A 152 -7.58 -12.56 -9.67
C SER A 152 -8.26 -12.46 -8.30
N SER A 153 -9.48 -11.92 -8.27
CA SER A 153 -10.30 -11.83 -7.06
C SER A 153 -11.12 -13.13 -6.88
N ARG A 154 -10.51 -14.20 -6.38
CA ARG A 154 -11.26 -15.38 -5.90
C ARG A 154 -11.59 -15.19 -4.42
N GLY A 155 -12.89 -15.18 -4.11
CA GLY A 155 -13.41 -14.73 -2.81
C GLY A 155 -12.96 -15.58 -1.62
N ALA A 156 -12.50 -14.90 -0.56
CA ALA A 156 -12.27 -15.50 0.75
C ALA A 156 -13.51 -15.32 1.65
N THR A 157 -13.87 -16.38 2.37
CA THR A 157 -14.95 -16.41 3.36
C THR A 157 -14.53 -15.68 4.64
N VAL A 158 -15.40 -14.81 5.16
CA VAL A 158 -15.15 -13.97 6.35
C VAL A 158 -15.46 -14.73 7.64
N HIS A 159 -14.49 -14.76 8.57
CA HIS A 159 -14.73 -15.08 9.99
C HIS A 159 -14.31 -13.88 10.85
N ALA A 160 -15.30 -13.11 11.32
CA ALA A 160 -15.09 -12.16 12.41
C ALA A 160 -15.31 -12.92 13.73
N ILE A 161 -14.24 -13.17 14.49
CA ILE A 161 -14.34 -13.75 15.84
C ILE A 161 -14.37 -12.59 16.83
N ALA A 162 -15.57 -12.20 17.26
CA ALA A 162 -15.75 -11.40 18.47
C ALA A 162 -16.01 -12.37 19.63
N HIS A 163 -15.00 -12.65 20.45
CA HIS A 163 -15.23 -13.27 21.76
C HIS A 163 -15.56 -12.16 22.76
N CYS A 164 -16.85 -11.89 22.98
CA CYS A 164 -17.31 -11.27 24.22
C CYS A 164 -17.50 -12.38 25.26
N ALA A 165 -16.79 -12.27 26.39
CA ALA A 165 -17.10 -13.00 27.62
C ALA A 165 -17.36 -11.97 28.72
#